data_AF-K1SCH9-F1
#
_entry.id   AF-K1SCH9-F1
#
_cell.length_a   1.000
_cell.length_b   1.000
_cell.length_c   1.000
_cell.angle_alpha   90.00
_cell.angle_beta   90.00
_cell.angle_gamma   90.00
#
_symmetry.space_group_name_H-M   'P 1'
#
loop_
_entity.id
_entity.type
_entity.pdbx_description
1 polymer ?
#
loop_
_entity_poly.entity_id
_entity_poly.type
_entity_poly.pdbx_seq_one_letter_code
_entity_poly.pdbx_strand_id
1 'polypeptide(L)'
;MENNEIWNIVELDGRIYFQSFSAWFSYDGKMVHAFRNRQQQPLYFYTQNGHIYTQMIDEDFYEFDGKDFLHLFPRSQVNDDNVVALLPDGDNSFLMVTENNGLFRYNGDITPWKTDIDAELKKQRVNRAVMTNDSIFMIGTVLNGIYAIDRKGHCLWHFNLDNRLDNNTVLGLFCDKDNNVWAALDDGIAYIHHNSPVMLLTPANHETKLGMVYDIAHRGDCSIWPPTRACTNT
;
A
#
# COMPACT_ATOMS: atom_id res chain seq x y z
N MET A 1 -27.50 -18.86 -3.74
CA MET A 1 -26.37 -18.59 -2.83
C MET A 1 -25.56 -17.49 -3.48
N GLU A 2 -25.65 -16.27 -2.95
CA GLU A 2 -24.73 -15.20 -3.37
C GLU A 2 -23.36 -15.55 -2.78
N ASN A 3 -22.35 -15.71 -3.63
CA ASN A 3 -20.98 -15.93 -3.19
C ASN A 3 -20.44 -14.59 -2.67
N ASN A 4 -20.53 -14.37 -1.36
CA ASN A 4 -19.99 -13.16 -0.75
C ASN A 4 -18.51 -13.41 -0.45
N GLU A 5 -17.65 -12.91 -1.32
CA GLU A 5 -16.22 -12.86 -1.07
C GLU A 5 -15.93 -11.88 0.07
N ILE A 6 -15.14 -12.33 1.04
CA ILE A 6 -14.68 -11.49 2.14
C ILE A 6 -13.37 -10.84 1.70
N TRP A 7 -13.35 -9.52 1.70
CA TRP A 7 -12.21 -8.73 1.24
C TRP A 7 -11.35 -8.23 2.40
N ASN A 8 -11.99 -7.87 3.51
CA ASN A 8 -11.30 -7.36 4.70
C ASN A 8 -11.86 -8.01 5.97
N ILE A 9 -10.97 -8.25 6.93
CA ILE A 9 -11.30 -8.74 8.26
C ILE A 9 -10.62 -7.79 9.25
N VAL A 10 -11.41 -7.16 10.11
CA VAL A 10 -10.94 -6.16 11.07
C VAL A 10 -11.50 -6.46 12.45
N GLU A 11 -10.85 -5.95 13.50
CA GLU A 11 -11.29 -6.09 14.88
C GLU A 11 -11.61 -4.71 15.48
N LEU A 12 -12.71 -4.63 16.23
CA LEU A 12 -13.08 -3.48 17.05
C LEU A 12 -13.69 -3.98 18.35
N ASP A 13 -13.15 -3.52 19.48
CA ASP A 13 -13.60 -3.86 20.84
C ASP A 13 -13.81 -5.37 21.08
N GLY A 14 -12.91 -6.20 20.57
CA GLY A 14 -12.97 -7.67 20.72
C GLY A 14 -14.00 -8.35 19.82
N ARG A 15 -14.65 -7.63 18.91
CA ARG A 15 -15.52 -8.18 17.86
C ARG A 15 -14.80 -8.19 16.52
N ILE A 16 -14.97 -9.27 15.78
CA ILE A 16 -14.41 -9.40 14.43
C ILE A 16 -15.46 -9.00 13.42
N TYR A 17 -15.10 -8.11 12.50
CA TYR A 17 -15.93 -7.68 11.41
C TYR A 17 -15.38 -8.19 10.08
N PHE A 18 -16.23 -8.85 9.30
CA PHE A 18 -15.91 -9.33 7.96
C PHE A 18 -16.64 -8.45 6.95
N GLN A 19 -15.90 -7.85 6.02
CA GLN A 19 -16.45 -7.00 4.98
C GLN A 19 -16.46 -7.75 3.64
N SER A 20 -17.60 -7.68 2.97
CA SER A 20 -17.83 -8.17 1.61
C SER A 20 -18.37 -7.04 0.73
N PHE A 21 -18.44 -7.25 -0.58
CA PHE A 21 -18.81 -6.21 -1.54
C PHE A 21 -20.13 -5.49 -1.23
N SER A 22 -21.14 -6.17 -0.70
CA SER A 22 -22.47 -5.59 -0.43
C SER A 22 -23.03 -5.87 0.97
N ALA A 23 -22.20 -6.42 1.85
CA ALA A 23 -22.59 -6.79 3.20
C ALA A 23 -21.39 -6.76 4.14
N TRP A 24 -21.65 -6.59 5.43
CA TRP A 24 -20.66 -6.84 6.46
C TRP A 24 -21.26 -7.75 7.52
N PHE A 25 -20.38 -8.44 8.24
CA PHE A 25 -20.75 -9.39 9.27
C PHE A 25 -20.00 -9.04 10.54
N SER A 26 -20.64 -9.19 11.69
CA SER A 26 -19.96 -9.15 12.98
C SER A 26 -19.94 -10.52 13.63
N TYR A 27 -18.86 -10.84 14.32
CA TYR A 27 -18.66 -12.08 15.04
C TYR A 27 -18.18 -11.78 16.47
N ASP A 28 -18.89 -12.32 17.45
CA ASP A 28 -18.65 -12.09 18.88
C ASP A 28 -17.91 -13.25 19.56
N GLY A 29 -17.34 -14.19 18.78
CA GLY A 29 -16.75 -15.41 19.29
C GLY A 29 -17.74 -16.58 19.42
N LYS A 30 -19.04 -16.36 19.21
CA LYS A 30 -20.08 -17.40 19.28
C LYS A 30 -21.02 -17.39 18.09
N MET A 31 -21.46 -16.20 17.66
CA MET A 31 -22.48 -16.02 16.63
C MET A 31 -22.03 -15.00 15.59
N VAL A 32 -22.41 -15.25 14.35
CA VAL A 32 -22.23 -14.30 13.24
C VAL A 32 -23.55 -13.57 13.00
N HIS A 33 -23.51 -12.24 13.01
CA HIS A 33 -24.62 -11.38 12.61
C HIS A 33 -24.32 -10.76 11.25
N ALA A 34 -25.22 -10.97 10.29
CA ALA A 34 -25.11 -10.42 8.96
C ALA A 34 -25.86 -9.10 8.86
N PHE A 35 -25.20 -8.08 8.31
CA PHE A 35 -25.79 -6.79 8.00
C PHE A 35 -25.81 -6.61 6.48
N ARG A 36 -27.00 -6.37 5.95
CA ARG A 36 -27.24 -6.15 4.53
C ARG A 36 -28.10 -4.91 4.38
N ASN A 37 -27.47 -3.78 4.05
CA ASN A 37 -28.18 -2.55 3.75
C ASN A 37 -27.81 -2.10 2.33
N ARG A 38 -28.79 -2.02 1.43
CA ARG A 38 -28.56 -1.56 0.05
C ARG A 38 -28.18 -0.08 -0.02
N GLN A 39 -28.45 0.69 1.03
CA GLN A 39 -28.09 2.10 1.14
C GLN A 39 -26.75 2.32 1.86
N GLN A 40 -26.11 1.27 2.39
CA GLN A 40 -24.82 1.38 3.08
C GLN A 40 -23.98 0.17 2.70
N GLN A 41 -23.16 0.36 1.68
CA GLN A 41 -22.33 -0.70 1.10
C GLN A 41 -20.86 -0.37 1.35
N PRO A 42 -20.28 -0.85 2.48
CA PRO A 42 -18.87 -0.58 2.78
C PRO A 42 -17.98 -1.32 1.78
N LEU A 43 -17.20 -0.55 1.02
CA LEU A 43 -16.27 -1.06 0.02
C LEU A 43 -14.98 -1.56 0.67
N TYR A 44 -14.48 -0.85 1.68
CA TYR A 44 -13.23 -1.18 2.37
C TYR A 44 -13.33 -0.84 3.85
N PHE A 45 -12.87 -1.74 4.72
CA PHE A 45 -12.66 -1.44 6.15
C PHE A 45 -11.18 -1.21 6.44
N TYR A 46 -10.90 -0.15 7.18
CA TYR A 46 -9.57 0.25 7.62
C TYR A 46 -9.53 0.33 9.13
N THR A 47 -8.45 -0.11 9.75
CA THR A 47 -8.24 0.07 11.19
C THR A 47 -7.14 1.09 11.42
N GLN A 48 -7.45 2.16 12.15
CA GLN A 48 -6.45 3.15 12.55
C GLN A 48 -6.76 3.67 13.95
N ASN A 49 -5.77 3.68 14.84
CA ASN A 49 -5.88 4.16 16.22
C ASN A 49 -7.05 3.55 17.04
N GLY A 50 -7.42 2.30 16.76
CA GLY A 50 -8.55 1.63 17.43
C GLY A 50 -9.93 1.94 16.85
N HIS A 51 -10.01 2.69 15.76
CA HIS A 51 -11.24 3.00 15.03
C HIS A 51 -11.31 2.20 13.73
N ILE A 52 -12.54 1.90 13.28
CA ILE A 52 -12.79 1.39 11.93
C ILE A 52 -13.25 2.55 11.05
N TYR A 53 -12.59 2.74 9.91
CA TYR A 53 -13.01 3.67 8.87
C TYR A 53 -13.46 2.91 7.63
N THR A 54 -14.34 3.52 6.83
CA THR A 54 -14.84 2.91 5.62
C THR A 54 -15.01 3.90 4.47
N GLN A 55 -14.57 3.47 3.30
CA GLN A 55 -15.06 4.01 2.03
C GLN A 55 -16.37 3.30 1.70
N MET A 56 -17.45 4.04 1.44
CA MET A 56 -18.70 3.46 0.92
C MET A 56 -18.67 3.41 -0.61
N ILE A 57 -19.36 2.44 -1.22
CA ILE A 57 -19.51 2.35 -2.69
C ILE A 57 -20.25 3.59 -3.18
N ASP A 58 -19.60 4.35 -4.07
CA ASP A 58 -20.13 5.56 -4.71
C ASP A 58 -20.65 6.63 -3.75
N GLU A 59 -20.12 6.63 -2.52
CA GLU A 59 -20.55 7.48 -1.44
C GLU A 59 -19.34 8.10 -0.71
N ASP A 60 -19.65 8.84 0.35
CA ASP A 60 -18.70 9.56 1.19
C ASP A 60 -17.87 8.62 2.08
N PHE A 61 -17.01 9.21 2.91
CA PHE A 61 -16.13 8.48 3.82
C PHE A 61 -16.67 8.53 5.25
N TYR A 62 -16.64 7.40 5.95
CA TYR A 62 -17.30 7.24 7.25
C TYR A 62 -16.39 6.58 8.28
N GLU A 63 -16.65 6.84 9.55
CA GLU A 63 -16.19 6.04 10.68
C GLU A 63 -17.29 5.06 11.09
N PHE A 64 -16.92 3.85 11.47
CA PHE A 64 -17.85 2.82 11.94
C PHE A 64 -17.62 2.56 13.43
N ASP A 65 -18.62 2.86 14.26
CA ASP A 65 -18.56 2.71 15.72
C ASP A 65 -18.98 1.31 16.23
N GLY A 66 -19.15 0.36 15.31
CA GLY A 66 -19.65 -0.98 15.60
C GLY A 66 -21.16 -1.13 15.41
N LYS A 67 -21.91 -0.02 15.25
CA LYS A 67 -23.37 -0.01 15.07
C LYS A 67 -23.80 0.88 13.91
N ASP A 68 -23.36 2.13 13.90
CA ASP A 68 -23.75 3.18 12.96
C ASP A 68 -22.52 3.66 12.16
N PHE A 69 -22.76 4.18 10.95
CA PHE A 69 -21.72 4.80 10.12
C PHE A 69 -21.80 6.31 10.27
N LEU A 70 -20.79 6.90 10.91
CA LEU A 70 -20.67 8.32 11.16
C LEU A 70 -19.94 8.99 9.99
N HIS A 71 -20.63 9.87 9.27
CA HIS A 71 -20.05 10.57 8.12
C HIS A 71 -18.88 11.46 8.57
N LEU A 72 -17.70 11.29 7.96
CA LEU A 72 -16.51 12.10 8.21
C LEU A 72 -16.36 13.22 7.20
N PHE A 73 -16.32 12.89 5.91
CA PHE A 73 -16.12 13.87 4.85
C PHE A 73 -16.68 13.40 3.52
N PRO A 74 -17.11 14.34 2.66
CA PRO A 74 -17.62 14.00 1.35
C PRO A 74 -16.50 13.56 0.41
N ARG A 75 -16.81 12.62 -0.49
CA ARG A 75 -15.87 12.05 -1.47
C ARG A 75 -15.25 13.12 -2.39
N SER A 76 -15.94 14.24 -2.57
CA SER A 76 -15.44 15.40 -3.31
C SER A 76 -14.18 16.03 -2.72
N GLN A 77 -13.90 15.87 -1.43
CA GLN A 77 -12.64 16.33 -0.81
C GLN A 77 -11.41 15.52 -1.27
N VAL A 78 -11.63 14.33 -1.82
CA VAL A 78 -10.61 13.47 -2.43
C VAL A 78 -10.82 13.32 -3.93
N ASN A 79 -11.37 14.37 -4.57
CA ASN A 79 -11.64 14.44 -6.01
C ASN A 79 -12.56 13.33 -6.53
N ASP A 80 -13.59 12.98 -5.77
CA ASP A 80 -14.57 11.95 -6.13
C ASP A 80 -13.90 10.60 -6.42
N ASP A 81 -12.85 10.25 -5.68
CA ASP A 81 -12.14 8.97 -5.80
C ASP A 81 -12.42 8.05 -4.62
N ASN A 82 -12.10 6.77 -4.80
CA ASN A 82 -12.14 5.81 -3.70
C ASN A 82 -10.82 5.88 -2.93
N VAL A 83 -10.91 6.07 -1.61
CA VAL A 83 -9.79 5.76 -0.72
C VAL A 83 -9.64 4.23 -0.69
N VAL A 84 -8.43 3.72 -0.90
CA VAL A 84 -8.08 2.28 -0.94
C VAL A 84 -7.19 1.82 0.21
N ALA A 85 -6.55 2.77 0.92
CA ALA A 85 -5.77 2.50 2.12
C ALA A 85 -5.65 3.73 3.02
N LEU A 86 -5.52 3.49 4.33
CA LEU A 86 -5.15 4.48 5.33
C LEU A 86 -3.81 4.06 5.96
N LEU A 87 -2.86 4.99 6.02
CA LEU A 87 -1.55 4.77 6.65
C LEU A 87 -1.35 5.74 7.83
N PRO A 88 -0.72 5.31 8.94
CA PRO A 88 -0.46 6.21 10.07
C PRO A 88 0.40 7.42 9.68
N ASP A 89 -0.05 8.64 10.02
CA ASP A 89 0.71 9.87 9.76
C ASP A 89 0.78 10.80 10.99
N GLY A 90 0.74 10.22 12.20
CA GLY A 90 0.76 10.94 13.49
C GLY A 90 -0.43 10.59 14.38
N ASP A 91 -0.59 11.35 15.46
CA ASP A 91 -1.71 11.18 16.40
C ASP A 91 -3.00 11.69 15.76
N ASN A 92 -4.00 10.81 15.63
CA ASN A 92 -5.28 11.11 14.97
C ASN A 92 -5.17 11.64 13.53
N SER A 93 -4.02 11.42 12.88
CA SER A 93 -3.80 11.73 11.47
C SER A 93 -3.44 10.49 10.68
N PHE A 94 -3.92 10.46 9.45
CA PHE A 94 -3.60 9.39 8.52
C PHE A 94 -3.41 9.92 7.11
N LEU A 95 -2.54 9.22 6.39
CA LEU A 95 -2.37 9.37 4.97
C LEU A 95 -3.40 8.49 4.26
N MET A 96 -4.29 9.12 3.52
CA MET A 96 -5.23 8.47 2.63
C MET A 96 -4.57 8.25 1.27
N VAL A 97 -4.68 7.01 0.80
CA VAL A 97 -4.25 6.60 -0.52
C VAL A 97 -5.49 6.41 -1.37
N THR A 98 -5.61 7.14 -2.48
CA THR A 98 -6.74 7.01 -3.41
C THR A 98 -6.37 6.18 -4.62
N GLU A 99 -7.38 5.61 -5.28
CA GLU A 99 -7.21 4.71 -6.42
C GLU A 99 -6.53 5.39 -7.63
N ASN A 100 -6.91 6.62 -7.95
CA ASN A 100 -6.54 7.34 -9.17
C ASN A 100 -6.17 8.81 -8.96
N ASN A 101 -6.43 9.40 -7.79
CA ASN A 101 -6.27 10.85 -7.55
C ASN A 101 -5.12 11.20 -6.61
N GLY A 102 -4.25 10.23 -6.31
CA GLY A 102 -3.03 10.43 -5.53
C GLY A 102 -3.24 10.30 -4.03
N LEU A 103 -2.50 11.08 -3.26
CA LEU A 103 -2.40 10.95 -1.82
C LEU A 103 -2.94 12.20 -1.12
N PHE A 104 -3.58 12.00 0.03
CA PHE A 104 -4.17 13.07 0.83
C PHE A 104 -3.86 12.85 2.30
N ARG A 105 -3.53 13.91 3.02
CA ARG A 105 -3.40 13.87 4.48
C ARG A 105 -4.71 14.27 5.12
N TYR A 106 -5.11 13.50 6.13
CA TYR A 106 -6.21 13.82 7.02
C TYR A 106 -5.66 14.09 8.43
N ASN A 107 -6.01 15.25 8.99
CA ASN A 107 -5.72 15.63 10.38
C ASN A 107 -6.91 16.39 11.03
N GLY A 108 -8.12 16.10 10.56
CA GLY A 108 -9.31 16.92 10.76
C GLY A 108 -9.68 17.70 9.50
N ASP A 109 -8.68 18.17 8.76
CA ASP A 109 -8.82 18.71 7.41
C ASP A 109 -8.20 17.77 6.37
N ILE A 110 -8.65 17.87 5.12
CA ILE A 110 -8.10 17.10 4.00
C ILE A 110 -7.22 17.99 3.15
N THR A 111 -5.98 17.57 2.96
CA THR A 111 -5.01 18.28 2.12
C THR A 111 -4.34 17.33 1.13
N PRO A 112 -4.28 17.66 -0.17
CA PRO A 112 -3.50 16.88 -1.12
C PRO A 112 -2.03 16.84 -0.70
N TRP A 113 -1.41 15.66 -0.76
CA TRP A 113 0.00 15.46 -0.46
C TRP A 113 0.77 15.14 -1.74
N LYS A 114 1.62 16.09 -2.16
CA LYS A 114 2.41 15.99 -3.37
C LYS A 114 3.62 15.10 -3.18
N THR A 115 3.89 14.24 -4.16
CA THR A 115 5.03 13.32 -4.19
C THR A 115 5.72 13.32 -5.56
N ASP A 116 6.88 12.68 -5.63
CA ASP A 116 7.61 12.47 -6.88
C ASP A 116 6.87 11.51 -7.85
N ILE A 117 5.87 10.75 -7.37
CA ILE A 117 5.15 9.73 -8.14
C ILE A 117 3.71 10.10 -8.49
N ASP A 118 3.26 11.33 -8.24
CA ASP A 118 1.87 11.75 -8.48
C ASP A 118 1.37 11.46 -9.90
N ALA A 119 2.24 11.65 -10.90
CA ALA A 119 1.91 11.39 -12.30
C ALA A 119 1.70 9.90 -12.57
N GLU A 120 2.38 9.03 -11.83
CA GLU A 120 2.24 7.58 -11.95
C GLU A 120 1.03 7.07 -11.16
N LEU A 121 0.80 7.57 -9.94
CA LEU A 121 -0.38 7.19 -9.15
C LEU A 121 -1.70 7.44 -9.91
N LYS A 122 -1.74 8.47 -10.76
CA LYS A 122 -2.90 8.77 -11.62
C LYS A 122 -3.10 7.83 -12.82
N LYS A 123 -2.07 7.06 -13.20
CA LYS A 123 -2.11 6.17 -14.36
C LYS A 123 -2.20 4.70 -13.97
N GLN A 124 -1.60 4.32 -12.84
CA GLN A 124 -1.29 2.93 -12.55
C GLN A 124 -2.34 2.23 -11.69
N ARG A 125 -3.38 2.95 -11.26
CA ARG A 125 -4.49 2.48 -10.42
C ARG A 125 -3.99 1.84 -9.12
N VAL A 126 -3.92 2.63 -8.06
CA VAL A 126 -3.46 2.19 -6.75
C VAL A 126 -4.46 1.21 -6.14
N ASN A 127 -3.97 0.11 -5.58
CA ASN A 127 -4.83 -0.93 -5.02
C ASN A 127 -4.63 -1.11 -3.52
N ARG A 128 -3.38 -1.07 -3.05
CA ARG A 128 -3.03 -1.33 -1.65
C ARG A 128 -1.87 -0.45 -1.22
N ALA A 129 -1.77 -0.21 0.08
CA ALA A 129 -0.58 0.39 0.65
C ALA A 129 -0.33 -0.14 2.05
N VAL A 130 0.94 -0.12 2.47
CA VAL A 130 1.36 -0.42 3.85
C VAL A 130 2.49 0.53 4.23
N MET A 131 2.63 0.82 5.52
CA MET A 131 3.78 1.54 6.05
C MET A 131 4.71 0.54 6.73
N THR A 132 6.00 0.66 6.44
CA THR A 132 7.07 -0.06 7.14
C THR A 132 7.34 0.57 8.51
N ASN A 133 7.99 -0.18 9.40
CA ASN A 133 8.31 0.24 10.77
C ASN A 133 9.26 1.44 10.82
N ASP A 134 10.06 1.65 9.77
CA ASP A 134 10.93 2.81 9.57
C ASP A 134 10.25 3.96 8.78
N SER A 135 8.92 3.94 8.69
CA SER A 135 8.09 4.99 8.09
C SER A 135 8.26 5.20 6.57
N ILE A 136 8.62 4.16 5.84
CA ILE A 136 8.52 4.17 4.37
C ILE A 136 7.13 3.68 3.96
N PHE A 137 6.47 4.43 3.10
CA PHE A 137 5.18 4.05 2.54
C PHE A 137 5.40 3.20 1.28
N MET A 138 4.82 2.00 1.28
CA MET A 138 4.84 1.07 0.18
C MET A 138 3.48 1.10 -0.50
N ILE A 139 3.44 1.48 -1.77
CA ILE A 139 2.21 1.67 -2.55
C ILE A 139 2.19 0.65 -3.67
N GLY A 140 1.25 -0.29 -3.58
CA GLY A 140 1.00 -1.31 -4.59
C GLY A 140 -0.06 -0.85 -5.60
N THR A 141 0.26 -0.99 -6.87
CA THR A 141 -0.60 -0.63 -7.99
C THR A 141 -1.05 -1.87 -8.75
N VAL A 142 -2.08 -1.72 -9.59
CA VAL A 142 -2.53 -2.82 -10.46
C VAL A 142 -1.62 -2.92 -11.68
N LEU A 143 -1.21 -1.80 -12.26
CA LEU A 143 -0.59 -1.81 -13.59
C LEU A 143 0.94 -1.73 -13.56
N ASN A 144 1.54 -1.31 -12.45
CA ASN A 144 2.98 -1.02 -12.43
C ASN A 144 3.64 -1.32 -11.09
N GLY A 145 3.26 -2.42 -10.42
CA GLY A 145 3.98 -2.94 -9.27
C GLY A 145 3.94 -2.02 -8.05
N ILE A 146 5.08 -1.91 -7.35
CA ILE A 146 5.20 -1.34 -6.00
C ILE A 146 6.16 -0.16 -6.00
N TYR A 147 5.72 0.95 -5.43
CA TYR A 147 6.53 2.15 -5.18
C TYR A 147 6.84 2.27 -3.69
N ALA A 148 8.08 2.60 -3.35
CA ALA A 148 8.47 3.00 -2.01
C ALA A 148 8.71 4.51 -1.97
N ILE A 149 8.02 5.20 -1.08
CA ILE A 149 8.18 6.64 -0.88
C ILE A 149 8.48 6.96 0.59
N ASP A 150 9.34 7.96 0.81
CA ASP A 150 9.61 8.47 2.15
C ASP A 150 8.54 9.48 2.61
N ARG A 151 8.61 9.90 3.89
CA ARG A 151 7.70 10.92 4.46
C ARG A 151 7.82 12.31 3.82
N LYS A 152 8.87 12.57 3.03
CA LYS A 152 9.05 13.82 2.27
C LYS A 152 8.41 13.73 0.89
N GLY A 153 7.94 12.55 0.48
CA GLY A 153 7.32 12.29 -0.81
C GLY A 153 8.32 11.89 -1.89
N HIS A 154 9.57 11.56 -1.51
CA HIS A 154 10.58 11.12 -2.45
C HIS A 154 10.43 9.65 -2.79
N CYS A 155 10.49 9.33 -4.09
CA CYS A 155 10.55 7.95 -4.54
C CYS A 155 11.93 7.35 -4.23
N LEU A 156 11.96 6.37 -3.34
CA LEU A 156 13.19 5.67 -2.95
C LEU A 156 13.54 4.59 -3.97
N TRP A 157 12.54 3.81 -4.37
CA TRP A 157 12.66 2.76 -5.37
C TRP A 157 11.28 2.34 -5.88
N HIS A 158 11.29 1.60 -6.99
CA HIS A 158 10.11 1.09 -7.67
C HIS A 158 10.40 -0.30 -8.21
N PHE A 159 9.52 -1.25 -7.92
CA PHE A 159 9.58 -2.63 -8.44
C PHE A 159 8.36 -2.94 -9.32
N ASN A 160 8.60 -3.47 -10.51
CA ASN A 160 7.66 -3.87 -11.52
C ASN A 160 8.23 -5.05 -12.33
N LEU A 161 7.49 -5.50 -13.35
CA LEU A 161 7.83 -6.60 -14.24
C LEU A 161 9.17 -6.41 -14.95
N ASP A 162 9.53 -5.17 -15.26
CA ASP A 162 10.79 -4.86 -15.94
C ASP A 162 11.99 -4.96 -14.98
N ASN A 163 11.75 -4.79 -13.68
CA ASN A 163 12.80 -4.65 -12.67
C ASN A 163 12.57 -5.44 -11.37
N ARG A 164 12.25 -6.75 -11.51
CA ARG A 164 12.35 -7.85 -10.49
C ARG A 164 11.06 -8.29 -9.82
N LEU A 165 9.93 -7.67 -10.11
CA LEU A 165 8.65 -8.19 -9.65
C LEU A 165 8.12 -9.16 -10.70
N ASP A 166 7.69 -10.36 -10.31
CA ASP A 166 7.22 -11.35 -11.29
C ASP A 166 5.90 -10.93 -11.97
N ASN A 167 5.15 -10.03 -11.35
CA ASN A 167 3.89 -9.50 -11.88
C ASN A 167 3.61 -8.09 -11.34
N ASN A 168 3.06 -7.22 -12.18
CA ASN A 168 2.73 -5.84 -11.80
C ASN A 168 1.51 -5.71 -10.89
N THR A 169 0.63 -6.70 -10.88
CA THR A 169 -0.67 -6.59 -10.20
C THR A 169 -0.53 -6.91 -8.74
N VAL A 170 -0.43 -5.87 -7.90
CA VAL A 170 -0.29 -6.01 -6.45
C VAL A 170 -1.68 -6.03 -5.81
N LEU A 171 -2.04 -7.17 -5.22
CA LEU A 171 -3.36 -7.43 -4.62
C LEU A 171 -3.35 -7.32 -3.08
N GLY A 172 -2.19 -7.50 -2.46
CA GLY A 172 -2.01 -7.41 -1.02
C GLY A 172 -0.59 -6.95 -0.67
N LEU A 173 -0.47 -6.19 0.42
CA LEU A 173 0.81 -5.79 1.00
C LEU A 173 0.76 -6.00 2.50
N PHE A 174 1.84 -6.55 3.05
CA PHE A 174 1.98 -6.78 4.49
C PHE A 174 3.42 -6.53 4.92
N CYS A 175 3.62 -5.68 5.91
CA CYS A 175 4.92 -5.49 6.55
C CYS A 175 5.05 -6.46 7.72
N ASP A 176 6.10 -7.30 7.70
CA ASP A 176 6.38 -8.22 8.79
C ASP A 176 7.13 -7.54 9.96
N LYS A 177 7.28 -8.29 11.06
CA LYS A 177 7.96 -7.84 12.28
C LYS A 177 9.44 -7.51 12.09
N ASP A 178 10.07 -8.06 11.06
CA ASP A 178 11.50 -7.87 10.75
C ASP A 178 11.69 -6.71 9.74
N ASN A 179 10.60 -5.96 9.49
CA ASN A 179 10.50 -4.82 8.59
C ASN A 179 10.66 -5.17 7.11
N ASN A 180 10.33 -6.39 6.70
CA ASN A 180 10.28 -6.79 5.30
C ASN A 180 8.85 -6.77 4.79
N VAL A 181 8.69 -6.67 3.47
CA VAL A 181 7.37 -6.50 2.86
C VAL A 181 7.02 -7.73 2.03
N TRP A 182 5.89 -8.33 2.34
CA TRP A 182 5.27 -9.39 1.56
C TRP A 182 4.25 -8.77 0.62
N ALA A 183 4.36 -9.08 -0.67
CA ALA A 183 3.39 -8.68 -1.68
C ALA A 183 2.66 -9.90 -2.20
N ALA A 184 1.32 -9.88 -2.15
CA ALA A 184 0.49 -10.82 -2.88
C ALA A 184 0.27 -10.27 -4.28
N LEU A 185 0.65 -11.04 -5.28
CA LEU A 185 0.52 -10.72 -6.70
C LEU A 185 -0.59 -11.58 -7.32
N ASP A 186 -1.01 -11.24 -8.54
CA ASP A 186 -2.02 -12.01 -9.27
C ASP A 186 -1.60 -13.47 -9.55
N ASP A 187 -0.30 -13.74 -9.66
CA ASP A 187 0.26 -15.06 -9.96
C ASP A 187 1.15 -15.66 -8.85
N GLY A 188 1.23 -15.03 -7.68
CA GLY A 188 2.07 -15.55 -6.61
C GLY A 188 2.29 -14.58 -5.45
N ILE A 189 3.42 -14.75 -4.77
CA ILE A 189 3.86 -13.88 -3.69
C ILE A 189 5.29 -13.43 -3.96
N ALA A 190 5.59 -12.17 -3.64
CA ALA A 190 6.94 -11.64 -3.65
C ALA A 190 7.37 -11.25 -2.24
N TYR A 191 8.64 -11.51 -1.91
CA TYR A 191 9.25 -11.13 -0.65
C TYR A 191 10.29 -10.05 -0.89
N ILE A 192 10.04 -8.86 -0.33
CA ILE A 192 10.88 -7.68 -0.50
C ILE A 192 11.70 -7.50 0.77
N HIS A 193 13.01 -7.73 0.63
CA HIS A 193 14.01 -7.52 1.67
C HIS A 193 14.27 -6.02 1.90
N HIS A 194 13.31 -5.31 2.49
CA HIS A 194 13.42 -3.87 2.76
C HIS A 194 14.53 -3.57 3.79
N ASN A 195 14.72 -4.44 4.79
CA ASN A 195 15.73 -4.26 5.83
C ASN A 195 17.11 -4.86 5.48
N SER A 196 17.35 -5.23 4.21
CA SER A 196 18.64 -5.77 3.79
C SER A 196 19.63 -4.65 3.46
N PRO A 197 20.84 -4.62 4.07
CA PRO A 197 21.91 -3.69 3.66
C PRO A 197 22.53 -4.08 2.30
N VAL A 198 22.12 -5.21 1.73
CA VAL A 198 22.66 -5.75 0.48
C VAL A 198 21.58 -5.65 -0.61
N MET A 199 21.92 -4.96 -1.70
CA MET A 199 21.16 -4.95 -2.93
C MET A 199 21.83 -5.90 -3.93
N LEU A 200 21.07 -6.88 -4.44
CA LEU A 200 21.53 -7.68 -5.57
C LEU A 200 21.54 -6.81 -6.82
N LEU A 201 22.62 -6.80 -7.60
CA LEU A 201 22.66 -6.17 -8.91
C LEU A 201 22.44 -7.25 -9.97
N THR A 202 21.31 -7.21 -10.66
CA THR A 202 21.00 -8.02 -11.84
C THR A 202 20.85 -7.11 -13.06
N PRO A 203 21.18 -7.59 -14.27
CA PRO A 203 20.86 -6.83 -15.48
C PRO A 203 19.36 -6.61 -15.54
N ALA A 204 18.91 -5.39 -15.86
CA ALA A 204 17.50 -5.15 -16.13
C ALA A 204 17.06 -5.98 -17.35
N ASN A 205 15.77 -6.29 -17.45
CA ASN A 205 15.23 -6.91 -18.65
C ASN A 205 15.61 -6.01 -19.85
N HIS A 206 16.27 -6.58 -20.85
CA HIS A 206 16.84 -5.94 -22.06
C HIS A 206 18.26 -5.34 -21.95
N GLU A 207 18.92 -5.34 -20.80
CA GLU A 207 20.35 -5.00 -20.72
C GLU A 207 21.28 -6.20 -20.94
N THR A 208 22.39 -5.95 -21.63
CA THR A 208 23.42 -6.97 -21.86
C THR A 208 24.04 -7.37 -20.53
N LYS A 209 24.35 -8.68 -20.40
CA LYS A 209 24.95 -9.33 -19.23
C LYS A 209 25.88 -8.41 -18.44
N LEU A 210 25.69 -8.34 -17.12
CA LEU A 210 26.70 -7.78 -16.22
C LEU A 210 28.05 -8.47 -16.50
N GLY A 211 29.08 -7.66 -16.74
CA GLY A 211 30.44 -8.16 -16.92
C GLY A 211 30.97 -8.87 -15.67
N MET A 212 32.16 -9.46 -15.76
CA MET A 212 32.80 -10.06 -14.60
C MET A 212 33.13 -8.99 -13.54
N VAL A 213 32.84 -9.30 -12.28
CA VAL A 213 33.29 -8.52 -11.13
C VAL A 213 34.71 -8.97 -10.80
N TYR A 214 35.70 -8.08 -10.93
CA TYR A 214 37.12 -8.43 -10.79
C TYR A 214 37.70 -8.10 -9.41
N ASP A 215 37.09 -7.20 -8.63
CA ASP A 215 37.61 -6.77 -7.34
C ASP A 215 36.48 -6.28 -6.41
N ILE A 216 36.73 -6.32 -5.10
CA ILE A 216 35.83 -5.89 -4.02
C ILE A 216 36.60 -4.99 -3.07
N ALA A 217 36.20 -3.72 -2.95
CA ALA A 217 36.76 -2.81 -1.97
C ALA A 217 35.76 -2.54 -0.84
N HIS A 218 36.17 -2.76 0.40
CA HIS A 218 35.40 -2.41 1.58
C HIS A 218 35.77 -0.99 2.04
N ARG A 219 34.78 -0.08 2.06
CA ARG A 219 34.88 1.23 2.71
C ARG A 219 33.84 1.24 3.82
N GLY A 220 34.23 1.60 5.04
CA GLY A 220 33.31 1.63 6.18
C GLY A 220 32.00 2.39 5.87
N ASP A 221 30.92 1.86 6.43
CA ASP A 221 29.49 2.28 6.40
C ASP A 221 28.83 2.55 5.03
N CYS A 222 29.40 2.12 3.91
CA CYS A 222 28.64 1.97 2.65
C CYS A 222 29.41 1.16 1.61
N SER A 223 28.94 -0.05 1.30
CA SER A 223 29.44 -0.82 0.14
C SER A 223 28.66 -0.42 -1.12
N ILE A 224 29.24 0.51 -1.90
CA ILE A 224 28.78 0.86 -3.26
C ILE A 224 29.73 0.23 -4.27
N TRP A 225 29.18 -0.43 -5.28
CA TRP A 225 29.92 -1.02 -6.39
C TRP A 225 29.84 -0.10 -7.63
N PRO A 226 30.94 0.55 -8.05
CA PRO A 226 30.96 1.26 -9.33
C PRO A 226 31.35 0.32 -10.48
N PRO A 227 30.72 0.42 -11.66
CA PRO A 227 31.29 -0.08 -12.90
C PRO A 227 32.36 0.91 -13.39
N THR A 228 33.64 0.64 -13.12
CA THR A 228 34.73 1.46 -13.69
C THR A 228 35.07 0.99 -15.10
N ARG A 229 34.82 1.84 -16.10
CA ARG A 229 35.55 1.79 -17.37
C ARG A 229 37.05 1.94 -17.08
N ALA A 230 37.85 1.04 -17.64
CA ALA A 230 39.29 1.13 -17.60
C ALA A 230 39.77 2.45 -18.23
N CYS A 231 40.49 3.26 -17.46
CA CYS A 231 41.38 4.27 -18.02
C CYS A 231 42.53 3.55 -18.72
N THR A 232 42.56 3.57 -20.05
CA THR A 232 43.77 3.24 -20.80
C THR A 232 44.60 4.51 -20.96
N ASN A 233 45.74 4.55 -20.26
CA ASN A 233 46.85 5.45 -20.61
C ASN A 233 47.51 4.95 -21.89
N THR A 234 47.46 5.75 -22.95
CA THR A 234 48.57 6.03 -23.88
C THR A 234 48.30 7.37 -24.55
#